data_AF-A0A956UCV0-F1
#
_entry.id   AF-A0A956UCV0-F1
#
_cell.length_a   1.000
_cell.length_b   1.000
_cell.length_c   1.000
_cell.angle_alpha   90.00
_cell.angle_beta   90.00
_cell.angle_gamma   90.00
#
_symmetry.space_group_name_H-M   'P 1'
#
loop_
_entity.id
_entity.type
_entity.pdbx_description
1 polymer ?
#
loop_
_entity_poly.entity_id
_entity_poly.type
_entity_poly.pdbx_seq_one_letter_code
_entity_poly.pdbx_strand_id
1 'polypeptide(L)'
;MSATSSVSSSYANPLSTSLNLPVKSVQATIALLEEGCTVPFIARYRKEATGSLDEVAIAAIRDEVARLTDLDKRRASIIESLKERDLLSADLEAQVKAATTKTELEDIYLPYRPKRKTRATAAIEKGLEPL
;
A
#
# COMPACT_ATOMS: atom_id res chain seq x y z
N MET A 1 18.63 4.26 11.51
CA MET A 1 17.52 3.49 10.90
C MET A 1 16.22 4.16 11.32
N SER A 2 15.76 5.18 10.57
CA SER A 2 14.74 6.12 11.11
C SER A 2 13.73 6.63 10.08
N ALA A 3 13.44 5.87 9.02
CA ALA A 3 12.55 6.35 7.94
C ALA A 3 11.14 5.72 7.91
N THR A 4 10.85 4.68 8.71
CA THR A 4 9.55 3.99 8.65
C THR A 4 8.47 4.62 9.54
N SER A 5 8.83 5.34 10.60
CA SER A 5 7.86 5.86 11.59
C SER A 5 6.94 6.97 11.07
N SER A 6 7.24 7.58 9.92
CA SER A 6 6.45 8.70 9.39
C SER A 6 5.18 8.27 8.64
N VAL A 7 5.18 7.10 8.01
CA VAL A 7 4.10 6.71 7.08
C VAL A 7 2.90 6.16 7.86
N SER A 8 3.15 5.34 8.89
CA SER A 8 2.11 4.68 9.67
C SER A 8 1.30 5.63 10.56
N SER A 9 1.93 6.72 11.03
CA SER A 9 1.19 7.79 11.71
C SER A 9 0.24 8.53 10.76
N SER A 10 0.49 8.51 9.44
CA SER A 10 -0.39 9.13 8.45
C SER A 10 -1.71 8.36 8.28
N TYR A 11 -1.75 7.07 8.61
CA TYR A 11 -2.96 6.25 8.49
C TYR A 11 -3.95 6.48 9.63
N ALA A 12 -3.53 7.06 10.76
CA ALA A 12 -4.38 7.18 11.95
C ALA A 12 -5.67 7.98 11.71
N ASN A 13 -5.60 9.09 10.97
CA ASN A 13 -6.76 9.94 10.66
C ASN A 13 -7.79 9.28 9.73
N PRO A 14 -7.41 8.73 8.56
CA PRO A 14 -8.37 8.05 7.69
C PRO A 14 -8.97 6.83 8.40
N LEU A 15 -8.17 6.05 9.14
CA LEU A 15 -8.66 4.89 9.87
C LEU A 15 -9.61 5.25 11.01
N SER A 16 -9.32 6.33 11.74
CA SER A 16 -10.21 6.87 12.77
C SER A 16 -11.58 7.21 12.19
N THR A 17 -11.61 7.85 11.02
CA THR A 17 -12.85 8.20 10.33
C THR A 17 -13.58 6.95 9.82
N SER A 18 -12.87 6.03 9.18
CA SER A 18 -13.46 4.82 8.60
C SER A 18 -13.98 3.83 9.64
N LEU A 19 -13.28 3.67 10.76
CA LEU A 19 -13.65 2.74 11.83
C LEU A 19 -14.46 3.41 12.94
N ASN A 20 -14.67 4.72 12.87
CA ASN A 20 -15.32 5.52 13.91
C ASN A 20 -14.67 5.32 15.30
N LEU A 21 -13.34 5.36 15.34
CA LEU A 21 -12.54 5.16 16.55
C LEU A 21 -11.74 6.42 16.90
N PRO A 22 -11.39 6.65 18.18
CA PRO A 22 -10.54 7.79 18.56
C PRO A 22 -9.17 7.72 17.88
N VAL A 23 -8.72 8.81 17.25
CA VAL A 23 -7.41 8.89 16.56
C VAL A 23 -6.26 8.41 17.46
N LYS A 24 -6.27 8.80 18.75
CA LYS A 24 -5.25 8.40 19.73
C LYS A 24 -5.20 6.88 19.95
N SER A 25 -6.36 6.24 20.04
CA SER A 25 -6.48 4.79 20.19
C SER A 25 -5.97 4.05 18.96
N VAL A 26 -6.32 4.55 17.78
CA VAL A 26 -5.84 4.00 16.50
C VAL A 26 -4.32 4.15 16.41
N GLN A 27 -3.77 5.34 16.69
CA GLN A 27 -2.34 5.61 16.64
C GLN A 27 -1.55 4.72 17.60
N ALA A 28 -2.02 4.56 18.84
CA ALA A 28 -1.39 3.67 19.81
C ALA A 28 -1.43 2.20 19.36
N THR A 29 -2.56 1.77 18.78
CA THR A 29 -2.70 0.41 18.26
C THR A 29 -1.75 0.15 17.09
N ILE A 30 -1.63 1.11 16.17
CA ILE A 30 -0.68 1.03 15.05
C ILE A 30 0.74 0.89 15.57
N ALA A 31 1.17 1.75 16.49
CA ALA A 31 2.52 1.69 17.06
C ALA A 31 2.82 0.32 17.70
N LEU A 32 1.87 -0.24 18.45
CA LEU A 32 2.02 -1.56 19.05
C LEU A 32 2.12 -2.68 18.01
N LEU A 33 1.33 -2.62 16.93
CA LEU A 33 1.40 -3.57 15.82
C LEU A 33 2.77 -3.49 15.11
N GLU A 34 3.33 -2.30 14.97
CA GLU A 34 4.67 -2.10 14.39
C GLU A 34 5.81 -2.60 15.28
N GLU A 35 5.65 -2.52 16.60
CA GLU A 35 6.55 -3.15 17.57
C GLU A 35 6.48 -4.69 17.52
N GLY A 36 5.60 -5.26 16.69
CA GLY A 36 5.43 -6.71 16.54
C GLY A 36 4.46 -7.32 17.55
N CYS A 37 3.68 -6.50 18.27
CA CYS A 37 2.64 -7.02 19.16
C CYS A 37 1.52 -7.67 18.34
N THR A 38 0.99 -8.79 18.84
CA THR A 38 -0.14 -9.47 18.20
C THR A 38 -1.48 -8.92 18.69
N VAL A 39 -2.53 -9.08 17.87
CA VAL A 39 -3.90 -8.63 18.22
C VAL A 39 -4.36 -9.17 19.59
N PRO A 40 -4.22 -10.48 19.92
CA PRO A 40 -4.62 -10.99 21.24
C PRO A 40 -3.77 -10.42 22.38
N PHE A 41 -2.48 -10.13 22.12
CA PHE A 41 -1.60 -9.54 23.12
C PHE A 41 -2.01 -8.10 23.44
N ILE A 42 -2.28 -7.30 22.41
CA ILE A 42 -2.73 -5.91 22.56
C ILE A 42 -4.07 -5.88 23.31
N ALA A 43 -5.04 -6.69 22.87
CA ALA A 43 -6.37 -6.76 23.45
C ALA A 43 -6.35 -7.20 24.93
N ARG A 44 -5.38 -8.02 25.36
CA ARG A 44 -5.28 -8.50 26.74
C ARG A 44 -4.41 -7.62 27.64
N TYR A 45 -3.26 -7.17 27.15
CA TYR A 45 -2.20 -6.58 27.98
C TYR A 45 -1.93 -5.10 27.69
N ARG A 46 -2.56 -4.51 26.66
CA ARG A 46 -2.37 -3.11 26.26
C ARG A 46 -3.68 -2.31 26.19
N LYS A 47 -4.69 -2.72 26.96
CA LYS A 47 -6.00 -2.04 27.01
C LYS A 47 -5.89 -0.56 27.35
N GLU A 48 -5.11 -0.20 28.36
CA GLU A 48 -4.96 1.21 28.75
C GLU A 48 -4.30 2.06 27.65
N ALA A 49 -3.34 1.48 26.93
CA ALA A 49 -2.64 2.17 25.84
C ALA A 49 -3.55 2.41 24.62
N THR A 50 -4.46 1.49 24.32
CA THR A 50 -5.38 1.60 23.19
C THR A 50 -6.71 2.28 23.55
N GLY A 51 -6.95 2.65 24.81
CA GLY A 51 -8.25 3.19 25.24
C GLY A 51 -9.34 2.12 25.34
N SER A 52 -8.97 0.91 25.75
CA SER A 52 -9.85 -0.26 25.94
C SER A 52 -10.52 -0.76 24.66
N LEU A 53 -9.84 -0.68 23.52
CA LEU A 53 -10.32 -1.34 22.29
C LEU A 53 -10.40 -2.85 22.47
N ASP A 54 -11.43 -3.45 21.88
CA ASP A 54 -11.61 -4.89 21.85
C ASP A 54 -10.80 -5.54 20.72
N GLU A 55 -10.79 -6.87 20.71
CA GLU A 55 -10.04 -7.65 19.73
C GLU A 55 -10.52 -7.41 18.29
N VAL A 56 -11.82 -7.15 18.11
CA VAL A 56 -12.43 -6.88 16.81
C VAL A 56 -11.95 -5.54 16.25
N ALA A 57 -11.96 -4.48 17.06
CA ALA A 57 -11.47 -3.17 16.65
C ALA A 57 -9.96 -3.19 16.34
N ILE A 58 -9.17 -3.88 17.16
CA ILE A 58 -7.72 -4.02 16.96
C ILE A 58 -7.43 -4.81 15.67
N ALA A 59 -8.19 -5.89 15.40
CA ALA A 59 -8.08 -6.64 14.15
C ALA A 59 -8.45 -5.78 12.93
N ALA A 60 -9.52 -5.00 13.00
CA ALA A 60 -9.94 -4.10 11.93
C ALA A 60 -8.86 -3.03 11.63
N ILE A 61 -8.24 -2.45 12.66
CA ILE A 61 -7.11 -1.54 12.49
C ILE A 61 -5.95 -2.23 11.78
N ARG A 62 -5.56 -3.44 12.21
CA ARG A 62 -4.48 -4.21 11.57
C ARG A 62 -4.75 -4.44 10.09
N ASP A 63 -5.97 -4.87 9.76
CA ASP A 63 -6.33 -5.26 8.39
C ASP A 63 -6.35 -4.04 7.47
N GLU A 64 -6.88 -2.91 7.93
CA GLU A 64 -6.87 -1.68 7.15
C GLU A 64 -5.48 -1.06 7.02
N VAL A 65 -4.63 -1.13 8.06
CA VAL A 65 -3.22 -0.74 7.96
C VAL A 65 -2.51 -1.59 6.91
N ALA A 66 -2.73 -2.90 6.91
CA ALA A 66 -2.14 -3.79 5.91
C ALA A 66 -2.62 -3.43 4.50
N ARG A 67 -3.92 -3.18 4.33
CA ARG A 67 -4.50 -2.77 3.04
C ARG A 67 -3.89 -1.45 2.52
N LEU A 68 -3.78 -0.44 3.37
CA LEU A 68 -3.17 0.86 3.02
C LEU A 68 -1.68 0.72 2.69
N THR A 69 -0.97 -0.08 3.48
CA THR A 69 0.45 -0.36 3.26
C THR A 69 0.67 -1.06 1.91
N ASP A 70 -0.17 -2.02 1.55
CA ASP A 70 -0.07 -2.72 0.27
C ASP A 70 -0.45 -1.82 -0.91
N LEU A 71 -1.41 -0.91 -0.73
CA LEU A 71 -1.71 0.13 -1.70
C LEU A 71 -0.49 1.03 -1.95
N ASP A 72 0.16 1.50 -0.88
CA ASP A 72 1.34 2.37 -0.98
C ASP A 72 2.54 1.65 -1.59
N LYS A 73 2.79 0.39 -1.24
CA LYS A 73 3.81 -0.43 -1.91
C LYS A 73 3.53 -0.55 -3.40
N ARG A 74 2.27 -0.78 -3.78
CA ARG A 74 1.90 -0.90 -5.19
C ARG A 74 2.08 0.43 -5.94
N ARG A 75 1.66 1.54 -5.33
CA ARG A 75 1.86 2.90 -5.81
C ARG A 75 3.34 3.19 -6.06
N ALA A 76 4.20 2.92 -5.07
CA ALA A 76 5.64 3.10 -5.19
C ALA A 76 6.23 2.25 -6.33
N SER A 77 5.82 0.98 -6.46
CA SER A 77 6.26 0.10 -7.55
C SER A 77 5.86 0.62 -8.94
N ILE A 78 4.68 1.22 -9.08
CA ILE A 78 4.23 1.82 -10.34
C ILE A 78 5.06 3.06 -10.66
N ILE A 79 5.26 3.96 -9.70
CA ILE A 79 6.08 5.17 -9.87
C ILE A 79 7.50 4.79 -10.28
N GLU A 80 8.11 3.81 -9.60
CA GLU A 80 9.46 3.35 -9.92
C GLU A 80 9.53 2.77 -11.33
N SER A 81 8.60 1.89 -11.72
CA SER A 81 8.53 1.33 -13.08
C SER A 81 8.38 2.41 -14.17
N LEU A 82 7.59 3.45 -13.90
CA LEU A 82 7.42 4.58 -14.83
C LEU A 82 8.69 5.43 -14.92
N LYS A 83 9.35 5.65 -13.77
CA LYS A 83 10.59 6.43 -13.67
C LYS A 83 11.76 5.74 -14.35
N GLU A 84 11.94 4.43 -14.14
CA GLU A 84 12.97 3.60 -14.78
C GLU A 84 12.88 3.60 -16.31
N ARG A 85 11.72 3.99 -16.86
CA ARG A 85 11.45 4.02 -18.30
C ARG A 85 11.31 5.44 -18.84
N ASP A 86 11.61 6.45 -18.03
CA ASP A 86 11.46 7.87 -18.36
C ASP A 86 10.03 8.25 -18.83
N LEU A 87 9.02 7.52 -18.35
CA LEU A 87 7.60 7.74 -18.65
C LEU A 87 6.88 8.54 -17.55
N LEU A 88 7.54 8.78 -16.42
CA LEU A 88 6.95 9.49 -15.29
C LEU A 88 6.89 11.01 -15.56
N SER A 89 5.68 11.51 -15.80
CA SER A 89 5.40 12.95 -15.81
C SER A 89 4.84 13.41 -14.46
N ALA A 90 4.93 14.71 -14.16
CA ALA A 90 4.37 15.29 -12.94
C ALA A 90 2.85 15.04 -12.81
N ASP A 91 2.12 15.13 -13.93
CA ASP A 91 0.68 14.86 -13.97
C ASP A 91 0.36 13.39 -13.70
N LEU A 92 1.17 12.47 -14.23
CA LEU A 92 1.00 11.03 -14.02
C LEU A 92 1.35 10.65 -12.58
N GLU A 93 2.42 11.23 -12.03
CA GLU A 93 2.78 11.05 -10.62
C GLU A 93 1.67 11.54 -9.69
N ALA A 94 1.07 12.70 -9.99
CA ALA A 94 -0.06 13.23 -9.23
C ALA A 94 -1.29 12.30 -9.29
N GLN A 95 -1.61 11.76 -10.48
CA GLN A 95 -2.71 10.78 -10.63
C GLN A 95 -2.46 9.51 -9.81
N VAL A 96 -1.25 8.95 -9.89
CA VAL A 96 -0.88 7.75 -9.15
C VAL A 96 -0.90 7.99 -7.63
N LYS A 97 -0.50 9.19 -7.17
CA LYS A 97 -0.59 9.57 -5.75
C LYS A 97 -2.03 9.80 -5.27
N ALA A 98 -2.90 10.33 -6.13
CA ALA A 98 -4.30 10.59 -5.81
C ALA A 98 -5.16 9.32 -5.78
N ALA A 99 -4.73 8.23 -6.44
CA ALA A 99 -5.46 6.97 -6.47
C ALA A 99 -5.68 6.41 -5.05
N THR A 100 -6.95 6.10 -4.76
CA THR A 100 -7.43 5.63 -3.45
C THR A 100 -7.62 4.12 -3.40
N THR A 101 -7.71 3.47 -4.56
CA THR A 101 -7.89 2.03 -4.68
C THR A 101 -6.81 1.38 -5.54
N LYS A 102 -6.60 0.08 -5.31
CA LYS A 102 -5.66 -0.70 -6.12
C LYS A 102 -6.10 -0.78 -7.58
N THR A 103 -7.41 -0.82 -7.83
CA THR A 103 -7.98 -0.83 -9.18
C THR A 103 -7.63 0.45 -9.93
N GLU A 104 -7.84 1.62 -9.31
CA GLU A 104 -7.47 2.90 -9.91
C GLU A 104 -5.98 2.97 -10.26
N LEU A 105 -5.11 2.46 -9.38
CA LEU A 105 -3.68 2.36 -9.67
C LEU A 105 -3.38 1.49 -10.90
N GLU A 106 -4.04 0.32 -11.02
CA GLU A 106 -3.86 -0.55 -12.18
C GLU A 106 -4.39 0.10 -13.46
N ASP A 107 -5.53 0.79 -13.40
CA ASP A 107 -6.13 1.46 -14.55
C ASP A 107 -5.22 2.59 -15.07
N ILE A 108 -4.63 3.38 -14.16
CA ILE A 108 -3.63 4.40 -14.51
C ILE A 108 -2.37 3.77 -15.11
N TYR A 109 -1.94 2.63 -14.58
CA TYR A 109 -0.71 1.95 -15.04
C TYR A 109 -0.92 1.13 -16.33
N LEU A 110 -2.15 0.74 -16.65
CA LEU A 110 -2.49 -0.16 -17.76
C LEU A 110 -1.90 0.27 -19.11
N PRO A 111 -1.97 1.55 -19.54
CA PRO A 111 -1.40 2.00 -20.82
C PRO A 111 0.13 1.89 -20.87
N TYR A 112 0.78 1.96 -19.71
CA TYR A 112 2.24 1.96 -19.60
C TYR A 112 2.79 0.57 -19.33
N ARG A 113 1.95 -0.41 -18.98
CA ARG A 113 2.39 -1.75 -18.60
C ARG A 113 3.24 -2.38 -19.72
N PRO A 114 4.47 -2.85 -19.43
CA PRO A 114 5.31 -3.47 -20.44
C PRO A 114 4.57 -4.66 -21.05
N LYS A 115 4.48 -4.70 -22.39
CA LYS A 115 3.96 -5.88 -23.08
C LYS A 115 4.88 -7.05 -22.72
N ARG A 116 4.32 -8.13 -22.16
CA ARG A 116 5.08 -9.38 -21.96
C ARG A 116 5.59 -9.82 -23.33
N LYS A 117 6.90 -9.80 -23.56
CA LYS A 117 7.52 -10.48 -24.70
C LYS A 117 7.20 -11.96 -24.54
N THR A 118 6.16 -12.45 -25.23
CA THR A 118 5.86 -13.88 -25.29
C THR A 118 6.89 -14.52 -26.23
N ARG A 119 7.18 -15.82 -26.05
CA ARG A 119 8.14 -16.55 -26.90
C ARG A 119 7.85 -16.42 -28.42
N ALA A 120 6.63 -16.04 -28.81
CA ALA A 120 6.25 -15.76 -30.18
C ALA A 120 6.96 -14.51 -30.78
N THR A 121 7.27 -13.49 -29.98
CA THR A 121 7.95 -12.27 -30.49
C THR A 121 9.45 -12.45 -30.67
N ALA A 122 10.07 -13.45 -30.00
CA ALA A 122 11.48 -13.78 -30.17
C ALA A 122 11.79 -14.55 -31.46
N ALA A 123 10.76 -15.08 -32.15
CA ALA A 123 10.91 -15.77 -33.43
C ALA A 123 10.94 -14.81 -34.63
N ILE A 124 10.29 -13.64 -34.53
CA ILE A 124 10.22 -12.63 -35.61
C ILE A 124 11.52 -11.81 -35.68
N GLU A 125 12.17 -11.53 -34.53
CA GLU A 125 13.48 -10.86 -34.48
C GLU A 125 14.66 -11.72 -35.00
N LYS A 126 14.44 -13.01 -35.31
CA LYS A 126 15.47 -13.90 -35.87
C LYS A 126 15.44 -14.03 -37.40
N GLY A 127 14.63 -13.25 -38.11
CA GLY A 127 14.76 -13.08 -39.56
C GLY A 127 14.68 -14.35 -40.40
N LEU A 128 13.85 -15.32 -40.01
CA LEU A 128 13.57 -16.50 -40.82
C LEU A 128 12.21 -16.34 -41.51
N GLU A 129 12.18 -15.51 -42.54
CA GLU A 129 11.22 -15.71 -43.63
C GLU A 129 11.69 -16.95 -44.42
N PRO A 130 10.88 -18.02 -44.53
CA PRO A 130 11.18 -19.08 -45.48
C PRO A 130 10.73 -18.64 -46.87
N LEU A 131 11.69 -18.63 -47.81
CA LEU A 131 11.48 -18.63 -49.26
C LEU A 131 10.79 -19.92 -49.72
#